data_AF-A0A357HGN1-F1
#
_entry.id   AF-A0A357HGN1-F1
#
_cell.length_a   1.000
_cell.length_b   1.000
_cell.length_c   1.000
_cell.angle_alpha   90.00
_cell.angle_beta   90.00
_cell.angle_gamma   90.00
#
_symmetry.space_group_name_H-M   'P 1'
#
loop_
_entity.id
_entity.type
_entity.pdbx_description
1 polymer ?
#
loop_
_entity_poly.entity_id
_entity_poly.type
_entity_poly.pdbx_seq_one_letter_code
_entity_poly.pdbx_strand_id
1 'polypeptide(L)'
;MSLVFKIFSILCIYGSISAQEISVTTVIEVEDSTKSKKTYFSDYHVDSSTVNNNEIIIIGGNLNVDGTINGKITIIGGDVYLGPTALINGEIIAIGGTVTQDKSAIVKGKINQTNLKEGILYKEIEDQEFENDSLNRDDLSYNNLIHANKDLFVHNRNEGLVFTPITTYWDRNGKSSFALSFELGYRFGSSESIGQLAFDKSFFSKNVGIFASIFKKSRSDDKNRLPMSENSWASFLARQDFYDRWDEEGWSFGAVTNFDRLKFKIEMNYVDIDSIEVINNIWSLFERKRKIRLNPFLINSKTIDYLHITLNFKTKNYAPLSSGLAINIDGELNKTNESHRIISLVKLNREITKGIVLRTQIINGISSGNLEDFRKFGLGGLGSVSAFPYKYQLGDQMMQMNGELIFTENFTDEWFFLKLFVDGGYAWTGSSFNFNQQDFMDYGISSVGIGIGSNDFNDLNWSVNIAKPLDDREYYETTIRFNHNF
;
A
#
# COMPACT_ATOMS: atom_id res chain seq x y z
N MET A 1 36.76 -31.02 -6.85
CA MET A 1 35.92 -30.98 -5.62
C MET A 1 36.35 -29.77 -4.82
N SER A 2 35.69 -28.65 -5.10
CA SER A 2 36.22 -27.29 -4.91
C SER A 2 35.47 -26.56 -3.81
N LEU A 3 36.23 -25.93 -2.91
CA LEU A 3 36.05 -24.80 -1.99
C LEU A 3 34.64 -24.37 -1.47
N VAL A 4 33.56 -24.61 -2.20
CA VAL A 4 32.17 -24.26 -1.85
C VAL A 4 31.67 -25.05 -0.63
N PHE A 5 32.20 -26.25 -0.40
CA PHE A 5 31.82 -27.08 0.77
C PHE A 5 32.52 -26.71 2.08
N LYS A 6 33.55 -25.84 2.07
CA LYS A 6 34.28 -25.44 3.29
C LYS A 6 33.73 -24.18 3.97
N ILE A 7 32.91 -23.38 3.27
CA ILE A 7 32.25 -22.21 3.85
C ILE A 7 30.98 -22.61 4.63
N PHE A 8 30.31 -23.70 4.22
CA PHE A 8 29.16 -24.26 4.95
C PHE A 8 29.52 -24.93 6.28
N SER A 9 30.79 -25.30 6.50
CA SER A 9 31.25 -25.97 7.73
C SER A 9 31.82 -25.03 8.81
N ILE A 10 31.93 -23.73 8.55
CA ILE A 10 32.48 -22.75 9.53
C ILE A 10 31.37 -21.98 10.27
N LEU A 11 30.14 -21.94 9.76
CA LEU A 11 29.00 -21.41 10.52
C LEU A 11 28.37 -22.40 11.53
N CYS A 12 28.77 -23.68 11.52
CA CYS A 12 28.19 -24.72 12.38
C CYS A 12 29.04 -25.09 13.63
N ILE A 13 30.10 -24.35 13.97
CA ILE A 13 31.02 -24.71 15.07
C ILE A 13 31.07 -23.66 16.21
N TYR A 14 30.02 -22.85 16.37
CA TYR A 14 29.77 -22.14 17.65
C TYR A 14 28.32 -22.34 18.11
N GLY A 15 27.87 -23.59 18.09
CA GLY A 15 26.66 -24.05 18.77
C GLY A 15 27.02 -24.86 20.01
N SER A 16 27.49 -24.20 21.06
CA SER A 16 27.64 -24.81 22.40
C SER A 16 27.36 -23.76 23.46
N ILE A 17 26.15 -23.23 23.42
CA ILE A 17 25.46 -22.78 24.62
C ILE A 17 24.14 -23.56 24.60
N SER A 18 23.96 -24.40 25.62
CA SER A 18 22.68 -24.96 25.98
C SER A 18 21.73 -23.78 26.25
N ALA A 19 21.06 -23.31 25.21
CA ALA A 19 19.84 -22.56 25.34
C ALA A 19 18.74 -23.60 25.49
N GLN A 20 18.42 -23.89 26.74
CA GLN A 20 17.11 -24.40 27.09
C GLN A 20 16.09 -23.54 26.33
N GLU A 21 15.21 -24.14 25.52
CA GLU A 21 14.08 -23.43 24.95
C GLU A 21 13.26 -22.86 26.10
N ILE A 22 13.52 -21.60 26.43
CA ILE A 22 12.58 -20.79 27.15
C ILE A 22 11.81 -20.09 26.04
N SER A 23 10.69 -20.68 25.63
CA SER A 23 9.61 -19.97 24.96
C SER A 23 9.09 -18.90 25.93
N VAL A 24 9.81 -17.78 26.03
CA VAL A 24 9.33 -16.60 26.75
C VAL A 24 8.29 -15.97 25.84
N THR A 25 7.03 -16.37 26.01
CA THR A 25 5.90 -15.51 25.61
C THR A 25 6.00 -14.28 26.48
N THR A 26 6.69 -13.24 26.00
CA THR A 26 6.76 -11.94 26.69
C THR A 26 5.39 -11.28 26.61
N VAL A 27 4.50 -11.64 27.54
CA VAL A 27 3.26 -10.90 27.79
C VAL A 27 3.63 -9.74 28.69
N ILE A 28 3.59 -8.52 28.17
CA ILE A 28 3.69 -7.32 29.01
C ILE A 28 2.26 -6.98 29.44
N GLU A 29 1.94 -7.28 30.69
CA GLU A 29 0.70 -6.81 31.33
C GLU A 29 0.96 -5.40 31.89
N VAL A 30 0.32 -4.40 31.29
CA VAL A 30 0.27 -3.05 31.86
C VAL A 30 -1.12 -2.92 32.50
N GLU A 31 -1.18 -3.05 33.81
CA GLU A 31 -2.40 -2.75 34.57
C GLU A 31 -2.54 -1.23 34.68
N ASP A 32 -3.50 -0.67 33.93
CA ASP A 32 -4.01 0.66 34.17
C ASP A 32 -5.44 0.56 34.75
N SER A 33 -5.69 1.36 35.77
CA SER A 33 -6.64 1.09 36.88
C SER A 33 -8.14 1.06 36.55
N THR A 34 -8.54 0.98 35.28
CA THR A 34 -9.95 0.78 34.89
C THR A 34 -10.19 -0.13 33.67
N LYS A 35 -9.17 -0.57 32.93
CA LYS A 35 -9.24 -1.63 31.89
C LYS A 35 -7.87 -2.28 31.72
N SER A 36 -7.77 -3.59 31.97
CA SER A 36 -6.54 -4.36 31.76
C SER A 36 -6.23 -4.51 30.27
N LYS A 37 -5.00 -4.19 29.86
CA LYS A 37 -4.50 -4.28 28.49
C LYS A 37 -3.41 -5.34 28.41
N LYS A 38 -3.51 -6.26 27.45
CA LYS A 38 -2.54 -7.34 27.20
C LYS A 38 -1.92 -7.20 25.82
N THR A 39 -0.59 -7.13 25.75
CA THR A 39 0.15 -7.06 24.49
C THR A 39 0.93 -8.35 24.26
N TYR A 40 0.82 -8.91 23.06
CA TYR A 40 1.48 -10.12 22.60
C TYR A 40 2.38 -9.81 21.40
N PHE A 41 3.54 -10.45 21.32
CA PHE A 41 4.49 -10.38 20.20
C PHE A 41 4.64 -11.73 19.48
N SER A 42 3.60 -12.57 19.61
CA SER A 42 3.50 -13.92 19.07
C SER A 42 2.02 -14.22 18.84
N ASP A 43 1.74 -15.37 18.25
CA ASP A 43 0.37 -15.86 18.11
C ASP A 43 -0.32 -15.96 19.47
N TYR A 44 -1.62 -15.69 19.48
CA TYR A 44 -2.47 -15.80 20.66
C TYR A 44 -3.74 -16.57 20.31
N HIS A 45 -4.09 -17.53 21.16
CA HIS A 45 -5.33 -18.29 21.03
C HIS A 45 -6.25 -18.02 22.21
N VAL A 46 -7.53 -17.81 21.93
CA VAL A 46 -8.60 -17.69 22.92
C VAL A 46 -9.53 -18.88 22.74
N ASP A 47 -9.34 -19.91 23.56
CA ASP A 47 -10.15 -21.13 23.53
C ASP A 47 -11.64 -20.85 23.77
N SER A 48 -12.50 -21.77 23.31
CA SER A 48 -13.97 -21.65 23.40
C SER A 48 -14.53 -21.40 24.81
N SER A 49 -13.85 -21.91 25.84
CA SER A 49 -14.24 -21.72 27.25
C SER A 49 -13.79 -20.40 27.86
N THR A 50 -12.98 -19.62 27.15
CA THR A 50 -12.31 -18.43 27.68
C THR A 50 -13.15 -17.18 27.46
N VAL A 51 -13.36 -16.40 28.51
CA VAL A 51 -13.92 -15.04 28.43
C VAL A 51 -12.81 -14.04 28.75
N ASN A 52 -12.36 -13.29 27.74
CA ASN A 52 -11.33 -12.29 27.87
C ASN A 52 -11.95 -10.89 27.98
N ASN A 53 -11.76 -10.23 29.12
CA ASN A 53 -12.28 -8.89 29.38
C ASN A 53 -11.30 -7.76 29.03
N ASN A 54 -10.11 -8.11 28.53
CA ASN A 54 -9.01 -7.19 28.35
C ASN A 54 -8.94 -6.68 26.92
N GLU A 55 -8.33 -5.50 26.75
CA GLU A 55 -7.87 -5.08 25.43
C GLU A 55 -6.69 -5.95 25.00
N ILE A 56 -6.77 -6.53 23.81
CA ILE A 56 -5.75 -7.41 23.25
C ILE A 56 -5.02 -6.63 22.15
N ILE A 57 -3.71 -6.48 22.30
CA ILE A 57 -2.84 -6.01 21.22
C ILE A 57 -1.92 -7.14 20.80
N ILE A 58 -1.82 -7.42 19.50
CA ILE A 58 -0.87 -8.39 18.94
C ILE A 58 -0.02 -7.70 17.89
N ILE A 59 1.28 -7.88 17.95
CA ILE A 59 2.24 -7.33 17.00
C ILE A 59 3.08 -8.47 16.42
N GLY A 60 2.97 -8.70 15.11
CA GLY A 60 3.74 -9.71 14.37
C GLY A 60 3.30 -11.16 14.61
N GLY A 61 2.11 -11.40 15.15
CA GLY A 61 1.53 -12.73 15.37
C GLY A 61 0.02 -12.74 15.08
N ASN A 62 -0.53 -13.94 14.95
CA ASN A 62 -1.93 -14.19 14.59
C ASN A 62 -2.83 -14.29 15.83
N LEU A 63 -4.12 -13.95 15.69
CA LEU A 63 -5.13 -14.20 16.72
C LEU A 63 -6.13 -15.25 16.25
N ASN A 64 -6.21 -16.36 16.98
CA ASN A 64 -7.27 -17.36 16.79
C ASN A 64 -8.26 -17.27 17.96
N VAL A 65 -9.54 -17.04 17.69
CA VAL A 65 -10.58 -16.90 18.72
C VAL A 65 -11.66 -17.93 18.51
N ASP A 66 -11.86 -18.79 19.50
CA ASP A 66 -13.06 -19.63 19.64
C ASP A 66 -13.92 -19.17 20.84
N GLY A 67 -13.35 -18.41 21.78
CA GLY A 67 -14.03 -17.94 22.99
C GLY A 67 -14.74 -16.57 22.87
N THR A 68 -14.97 -15.94 24.02
CA THR A 68 -15.59 -14.60 24.10
C THR A 68 -14.56 -13.52 24.39
N ILE A 69 -14.57 -12.42 23.64
CA ILE A 69 -13.73 -11.25 23.90
C ILE A 69 -14.61 -10.02 24.09
N ASN A 70 -14.54 -9.41 25.27
CA ASN A 70 -15.29 -8.21 25.63
C ASN A 70 -14.49 -6.91 25.39
N GLY A 71 -13.16 -7.00 25.33
CA GLY A 71 -12.28 -5.86 25.08
C GLY A 71 -12.03 -5.60 23.59
N LYS A 72 -11.32 -4.49 23.32
CA LYS A 72 -10.88 -4.12 21.97
C LYS A 72 -9.71 -5.01 21.53
N ILE A 73 -9.71 -5.41 20.26
CA ILE A 73 -8.66 -6.20 19.63
C ILE A 73 -7.91 -5.28 18.65
N THR A 74 -6.59 -5.21 18.76
CA THR A 74 -5.71 -4.51 17.81
C THR A 74 -4.61 -5.44 17.38
N ILE A 75 -4.60 -5.83 16.11
CA ILE A 75 -3.64 -6.75 15.53
C ILE A 75 -2.85 -6.02 14.46
N ILE A 76 -1.55 -6.22 14.48
CA ILE A 76 -0.58 -5.44 13.74
C ILE A 76 0.37 -6.42 13.06
N GLY A 77 0.25 -6.58 11.74
CA GLY A 77 1.10 -7.47 10.93
C GLY A 77 0.83 -8.96 11.12
N GLY A 78 -0.41 -9.34 11.47
CA GLY A 78 -0.85 -10.73 11.59
C GLY A 78 -2.36 -10.87 11.33
N ASP A 79 -2.83 -12.09 11.12
CA ASP A 79 -4.20 -12.41 10.76
C ASP A 79 -5.09 -12.69 11.98
N VAL A 80 -6.41 -12.56 11.80
CA VAL A 80 -7.43 -12.83 12.81
C VAL A 80 -8.33 -13.94 12.30
N TYR A 81 -8.40 -15.05 13.00
CA TYR A 81 -9.34 -16.13 12.74
C TYR A 81 -10.39 -16.19 13.86
N LEU A 82 -11.66 -15.98 13.51
CA LEU A 82 -12.79 -16.17 14.42
C LEU A 82 -13.45 -17.51 14.10
N GLY A 83 -13.27 -18.49 14.97
CA GLY A 83 -13.85 -19.81 14.83
C GLY A 83 -15.34 -19.86 15.20
N PRO A 84 -16.01 -21.01 15.05
CA PRO A 84 -17.47 -21.12 15.06
C PRO A 84 -18.15 -20.67 16.36
N THR A 85 -17.45 -20.69 17.48
CA THR A 85 -17.99 -20.30 18.80
C THR A 85 -17.59 -18.89 19.23
N ALA A 86 -16.86 -18.15 18.39
CA ALA A 86 -16.33 -16.84 18.74
C ALA A 86 -17.43 -15.81 18.99
N LEU A 87 -17.33 -15.09 20.10
CA LEU A 87 -18.22 -13.97 20.44
C LEU A 87 -17.41 -12.72 20.78
N ILE A 88 -17.42 -11.73 19.90
CA ILE A 88 -16.69 -10.48 20.07
C ILE A 88 -17.68 -9.37 20.42
N ASN A 89 -17.66 -8.91 21.67
CA ASN A 89 -18.46 -7.76 22.10
C ASN A 89 -17.72 -6.42 21.89
N GLY A 90 -16.42 -6.44 21.58
CA GLY A 90 -15.57 -5.28 21.31
C GLY A 90 -15.32 -4.98 19.83
N GLU A 91 -14.46 -3.99 19.55
CA GLU A 91 -13.99 -3.63 18.19
C GLU A 91 -12.76 -4.45 17.80
N ILE A 92 -12.63 -4.82 16.52
CA ILE A 92 -11.43 -5.43 15.93
C ILE A 92 -10.77 -4.42 15.00
N ILE A 93 -9.48 -4.16 15.21
CA ILE A 93 -8.63 -3.40 14.30
C ILE A 93 -7.50 -4.31 13.82
N ALA A 94 -7.48 -4.66 12.54
CA ALA A 94 -6.41 -5.43 11.92
C ALA A 94 -5.62 -4.51 10.97
N ILE A 95 -4.34 -4.27 11.27
CA ILE A 95 -3.45 -3.41 10.51
C ILE A 95 -2.41 -4.30 9.83
N GLY A 96 -2.50 -4.43 8.50
CA GLY A 96 -1.59 -5.21 7.69
C GLY A 96 -1.81 -6.73 7.72
N GLY A 97 -3.01 -7.17 8.07
CA GLY A 97 -3.43 -8.57 8.08
C GLY A 97 -4.94 -8.70 7.84
N THR A 98 -5.42 -9.93 7.65
CA THR A 98 -6.80 -10.26 7.28
C THR A 98 -7.65 -10.69 8.48
N VAL A 99 -8.97 -10.48 8.41
CA VAL A 99 -9.93 -11.00 9.40
C VAL A 99 -10.81 -12.03 8.72
N THR A 100 -10.64 -13.30 9.08
CA THR A 100 -11.47 -14.42 8.61
C THR A 100 -12.47 -14.80 9.70
N GLN A 101 -13.76 -14.77 9.37
CA GLN A 101 -14.85 -15.04 10.31
C GLN A 101 -15.64 -16.28 9.88
N ASP A 102 -15.74 -17.28 10.77
CA ASP A 102 -16.68 -18.39 10.59
C ASP A 102 -18.13 -17.89 10.59
N LYS A 103 -18.99 -18.53 9.79
CA LYS A 103 -20.42 -18.16 9.65
C LYS A 103 -21.19 -18.11 10.97
N SER A 104 -20.73 -18.87 11.96
CA SER A 104 -21.37 -18.99 13.27
C SER A 104 -20.80 -18.01 14.30
N ALA A 105 -19.66 -17.37 14.01
CA ALA A 105 -19.06 -16.38 14.89
C ALA A 105 -19.89 -15.09 14.92
N ILE A 106 -19.99 -14.46 16.09
CA ILE A 106 -20.79 -13.25 16.30
C ILE A 106 -19.89 -12.09 16.72
N VAL A 107 -19.86 -11.02 15.91
CA VAL A 107 -19.16 -9.76 16.23
C VAL A 107 -20.21 -8.66 16.41
N LYS A 108 -20.31 -8.12 17.62
CA LYS A 108 -21.25 -7.03 17.94
C LYS A 108 -20.64 -5.63 17.76
N GLY A 109 -19.32 -5.53 17.67
CA GLY A 109 -18.59 -4.30 17.40
C GLY A 109 -18.30 -4.08 15.91
N LYS A 110 -17.42 -3.13 15.60
CA LYS A 110 -16.93 -2.87 14.24
C LYS A 110 -15.66 -3.67 13.96
N ILE A 111 -15.48 -4.06 12.71
CA ILE A 111 -14.23 -4.62 12.17
C ILE A 111 -13.62 -3.58 11.25
N ASN A 112 -12.43 -3.12 11.58
CA ASN A 112 -11.63 -2.19 10.79
C ASN A 112 -10.37 -2.91 10.30
N GLN A 113 -10.33 -3.24 9.01
CA GLN A 113 -9.21 -3.94 8.37
C GLN A 113 -8.46 -3.00 7.44
N THR A 114 -7.14 -2.95 7.57
CA THR A 114 -6.23 -2.19 6.70
C THR A 114 -5.30 -3.18 6.00
N ASN A 115 -5.59 -3.50 4.73
CA ASN A 115 -4.76 -4.42 3.95
C ASN A 115 -3.52 -3.74 3.33
N LEU A 116 -2.46 -4.52 3.15
CA LEU A 116 -1.27 -4.14 2.37
C LEU A 116 -1.56 -4.48 0.90
N LYS A 117 -2.34 -3.62 0.23
CA LYS A 117 -2.84 -3.86 -1.15
C LYS A 117 -1.77 -3.69 -2.21
N GLU A 118 -1.91 -4.25 -3.40
CA GLU A 118 -1.02 -3.95 -4.55
C GLU A 118 -0.95 -2.43 -4.82
N GLY A 119 0.26 -1.87 -4.89
CA GLY A 119 0.57 -0.42 -4.99
C GLY A 119 0.16 0.26 -6.30
N ILE A 120 -0.99 -0.12 -6.85
CA ILE A 120 -1.55 0.53 -8.02
C ILE A 120 -2.31 1.78 -7.57
N LEU A 121 -2.32 2.82 -8.40
CA LEU A 121 -3.28 3.94 -8.32
C LEU A 121 -4.76 3.50 -8.38
N TYR A 122 -5.05 2.18 -8.44
CA TYR A 122 -6.29 1.59 -7.94
C TYR A 122 -6.31 1.76 -6.42
N LYS A 123 -6.75 2.93 -5.97
CA LYS A 123 -7.29 3.01 -4.62
C LYS A 123 -8.46 2.02 -4.52
N GLU A 124 -8.21 0.88 -3.88
CA GLU A 124 -9.14 -0.15 -3.40
C GLU A 124 -10.26 -0.57 -4.37
N ILE A 125 -9.97 -1.53 -5.26
CA ILE A 125 -11.03 -2.33 -5.88
C ILE A 125 -10.57 -3.77 -5.97
N GLU A 126 -10.47 -4.40 -4.80
CA GLU A 126 -10.56 -5.84 -4.72
C GLU A 126 -11.73 -6.22 -3.81
N ASP A 127 -12.44 -7.23 -4.29
CA ASP A 127 -13.60 -7.85 -3.71
C ASP A 127 -13.21 -8.44 -2.36
N GLN A 128 -13.47 -7.70 -1.27
CA GLN A 128 -13.61 -8.37 0.01
C GLN A 128 -14.93 -9.13 -0.03
N GLU A 129 -14.84 -10.45 -0.01
CA GLU A 129 -15.94 -11.29 0.44
C GLU A 129 -16.18 -10.99 1.93
N PHE A 130 -16.94 -9.93 2.20
CA PHE A 130 -17.76 -9.90 3.39
C PHE A 130 -18.97 -10.78 3.12
N GLU A 131 -18.94 -12.02 3.63
CA GLU A 131 -20.20 -12.65 4.00
C GLU A 131 -20.72 -11.92 5.25
N ASN A 132 -21.95 -11.41 5.12
CA ASN A 132 -22.79 -10.78 6.14
C ASN A 132 -22.48 -9.31 6.52
N ASP A 133 -22.76 -8.39 5.59
CA ASP A 133 -23.82 -7.41 5.89
C ASP A 133 -24.52 -6.99 4.59
N SER A 134 -25.80 -6.67 4.67
CA SER A 134 -26.74 -6.49 3.55
C SER A 134 -26.53 -5.19 2.72
N LEU A 135 -25.28 -4.79 2.49
CA LEU A 135 -24.90 -3.69 1.60
C LEU A 135 -24.39 -4.28 0.27
N ASN A 136 -25.06 -3.92 -0.84
CA ASN A 136 -24.69 -4.40 -2.17
C ASN A 136 -23.24 -4.02 -2.51
N ARG A 137 -22.42 -5.02 -2.89
CA ARG A 137 -20.99 -4.88 -3.26
C ARG A 137 -20.71 -3.75 -4.26
N ASP A 138 -21.67 -3.41 -5.12
CA ASP A 138 -21.57 -2.31 -6.08
C ASP A 138 -21.39 -0.93 -5.43
N ASP A 139 -22.02 -0.71 -4.26
CA ASP A 139 -22.02 0.58 -3.56
C ASP A 139 -20.63 0.96 -3.02
N LEU A 140 -19.90 -0.01 -2.47
CA LEU A 140 -18.56 0.19 -1.92
C LEU A 140 -17.55 0.59 -3.00
N SER A 141 -17.67 -0.01 -4.19
CA SER A 141 -16.76 0.22 -5.31
C SER A 141 -16.90 1.61 -5.96
N TYR A 142 -18.11 2.19 -5.94
CA TYR A 142 -18.38 3.54 -6.40
C TYR A 142 -17.91 4.57 -5.36
N ASN A 143 -18.20 4.33 -4.08
CA ASN A 143 -17.86 5.24 -3.00
C ASN A 143 -16.35 5.46 -2.89
N ASN A 144 -15.54 4.41 -3.04
CA ASN A 144 -14.07 4.50 -2.95
C ASN A 144 -13.42 5.39 -4.03
N LEU A 145 -14.12 5.66 -5.14
CA LEU A 145 -13.61 6.55 -6.20
C LEU A 145 -13.65 8.03 -5.82
N ILE A 146 -14.61 8.40 -4.97
CA ILE A 146 -14.84 9.78 -4.50
C ILE A 146 -14.25 9.93 -3.10
N HIS A 147 -14.54 8.96 -2.23
CA HIS A 147 -14.22 8.94 -0.82
C HIS A 147 -13.04 8.02 -0.59
N ALA A 148 -11.90 8.66 -0.42
CA ALA A 148 -10.66 7.99 -0.12
C ALA A 148 -10.75 7.27 1.24
N ASN A 149 -10.84 5.94 1.27
CA ASN A 149 -10.58 5.20 2.52
C ASN A 149 -9.15 5.50 2.99
N LYS A 150 -8.97 5.81 4.26
CA LYS A 150 -7.67 6.13 4.83
C LYS A 150 -7.37 5.21 5.98
N ASP A 151 -6.09 4.84 6.07
CA ASP A 151 -5.59 4.06 7.20
C ASP A 151 -5.81 4.87 8.48
N LEU A 152 -6.28 4.20 9.53
CA LEU A 152 -6.51 4.81 10.84
C LEU A 152 -5.22 5.45 11.37
N PHE A 153 -4.09 4.78 11.11
CA PHE A 153 -2.74 5.24 11.44
C PHE A 153 -1.85 5.22 10.21
N VAL A 154 -1.15 6.32 10.01
CA VAL A 154 -0.07 6.45 9.03
C VAL A 154 1.17 6.96 9.75
N HIS A 155 2.34 6.46 9.37
CA HIS A 155 3.60 6.93 9.93
C HIS A 155 4.57 7.32 8.81
N ASN A 156 4.98 8.57 8.72
CA ASN A 156 5.85 9.03 7.62
C ASN A 156 6.78 10.18 8.05
N ARG A 157 7.87 10.40 7.31
CA ARG A 157 8.95 11.33 7.69
C ARG A 157 8.52 12.80 7.76
N ASN A 158 7.38 13.13 7.13
CA ASN A 158 6.90 14.49 6.97
C ASN A 158 5.85 14.85 8.03
N GLU A 159 4.86 13.98 8.22
CA GLU A 159 3.70 14.22 9.07
C GLU A 159 3.83 13.54 10.44
N GLY A 160 4.85 12.69 10.62
CA GLY A 160 5.04 11.89 11.83
C GLY A 160 3.99 10.79 11.93
N LEU A 161 3.38 10.65 13.11
CA LEU A 161 2.15 9.88 13.24
C LEU A 161 0.98 10.72 12.72
N VAL A 162 0.15 10.12 11.88
CA VAL A 162 -1.14 10.68 11.46
C VAL A 162 -2.21 9.74 11.98
N PHE A 163 -3.21 10.31 12.66
CA PHE A 163 -4.33 9.57 13.22
C PHE A 163 -5.64 10.11 12.66
N THR A 164 -6.43 9.24 12.02
CA THR A 164 -7.69 9.63 11.35
C THR A 164 -8.87 8.90 12.00
N PRO A 165 -9.31 9.30 13.21
CA PRO A 165 -10.34 8.57 13.97
C PRO A 165 -11.75 8.73 13.41
N ILE A 166 -12.02 9.83 12.71
CA ILE A 166 -13.34 10.13 12.20
C ILE A 166 -13.32 9.90 10.71
N THR A 167 -14.00 8.85 10.28
CA THR A 167 -14.33 8.60 8.88
C THR A 167 -15.77 8.14 8.86
N THR A 168 -16.66 9.04 8.45
CA THR A 168 -18.11 8.79 8.45
C THR A 168 -18.68 9.06 7.09
N TYR A 169 -19.57 8.18 6.67
CA TYR A 169 -20.23 8.23 5.39
C TYR A 169 -21.74 8.02 5.59
N TRP A 170 -22.54 8.89 4.99
CA TRP A 170 -23.99 8.90 5.11
C TRP A 170 -24.64 8.86 3.74
N ASP A 171 -25.31 7.75 3.42
CA ASP A 171 -26.09 7.58 2.18
C ASP A 171 -27.40 6.82 2.39
N ARG A 172 -27.89 6.79 3.64
CA ARG A 172 -29.09 6.03 4.03
C ARG A 172 -28.96 4.53 3.69
N ASN A 173 -27.81 3.94 4.02
CA ASN A 173 -27.49 2.51 3.79
C ASN A 173 -27.69 2.13 2.32
N GLY A 174 -27.08 2.88 1.42
CA GLY A 174 -27.16 2.66 -0.03
C GLY A 174 -28.44 3.15 -0.71
N LYS A 175 -29.49 3.51 0.04
CA LYS A 175 -30.82 3.84 -0.51
C LYS A 175 -30.95 5.27 -1.01
N SER A 176 -29.98 6.13 -0.72
CA SER A 176 -29.98 7.52 -1.19
C SER A 176 -29.11 7.66 -2.45
N SER A 177 -29.60 8.44 -3.42
CA SER A 177 -28.76 8.91 -4.54
C SER A 177 -27.81 10.04 -4.13
N PHE A 178 -27.90 10.52 -2.90
CA PHE A 178 -27.04 11.54 -2.33
C PHE A 178 -26.23 10.93 -1.20
N ALA A 179 -24.95 11.27 -1.15
CA ALA A 179 -24.07 10.86 -0.08
C ALA A 179 -23.24 12.03 0.46
N LEU A 180 -22.95 11.96 1.76
CA LEU A 180 -22.09 12.89 2.47
C LEU A 180 -20.99 12.09 3.16
N SER A 181 -19.76 12.53 2.98
CA SER A 181 -18.56 11.96 3.58
C SER A 181 -17.86 13.02 4.42
N PHE A 182 -17.53 12.67 5.65
CA PHE A 182 -16.76 13.51 6.56
C PHE A 182 -15.59 12.73 7.14
N GLU A 183 -14.40 13.29 6.97
CA GLU A 183 -13.13 12.77 7.43
C GLU A 183 -12.42 13.84 8.27
N LEU A 184 -11.94 13.45 9.45
CA LEU A 184 -11.10 14.30 10.30
C LEU A 184 -9.95 13.48 10.90
N GLY A 185 -8.74 14.00 10.74
CA GLY A 185 -7.51 13.44 11.28
C GLY A 185 -6.57 14.50 11.82
N TYR A 186 -5.49 14.04 12.44
CA TYR A 186 -4.49 14.90 13.07
C TYR A 186 -3.08 14.43 12.73
N ARG A 187 -2.23 15.37 12.32
CA ARG A 187 -0.80 15.19 12.07
C ARG A 187 -0.02 15.58 13.32
N PHE A 188 0.60 14.62 13.99
CA PHE A 188 1.38 14.91 15.19
C PHE A 188 2.69 15.64 14.87
N GLY A 189 3.22 15.49 13.66
CA GLY A 189 4.46 16.16 13.23
C GLY A 189 4.34 17.67 13.12
N SER A 190 3.26 18.17 12.52
CA SER A 190 2.98 19.60 12.35
C SER A 190 2.00 20.16 13.39
N SER A 191 1.47 19.31 14.27
CA SER A 191 0.42 19.67 15.24
C SER A 191 -0.84 20.26 14.58
N GLU A 192 -1.24 19.67 13.45
CA GLU A 192 -2.28 20.22 12.58
C GLU A 192 -3.41 19.22 12.31
N SER A 193 -4.63 19.75 12.18
CA SER A 193 -5.80 18.95 11.76
C SER A 193 -5.90 18.87 10.24
N ILE A 194 -6.24 17.69 9.74
CA ILE A 194 -6.50 17.41 8.32
C ILE A 194 -7.87 16.78 8.16
N GLY A 195 -8.39 16.79 6.94
CA GLY A 195 -9.68 16.18 6.69
C GLY A 195 -10.23 16.45 5.31
N GLN A 196 -11.43 15.94 5.11
CA GLN A 196 -12.18 16.11 3.88
C GLN A 196 -13.68 16.10 4.20
N LEU A 197 -14.42 17.03 3.61
CA LEU A 197 -15.86 16.99 3.52
C LEU A 197 -16.22 16.85 2.05
N ALA A 198 -16.92 15.79 1.69
CA ALA A 198 -17.32 15.52 0.30
C ALA A 198 -18.82 15.23 0.22
N PHE A 199 -19.45 15.80 -0.80
CA PHE A 199 -20.85 15.57 -1.12
C PHE A 199 -20.94 15.06 -2.54
N ASP A 200 -21.70 14.00 -2.76
CA ASP A 200 -21.90 13.45 -4.09
C ASP A 200 -23.35 13.10 -4.39
N LYS A 201 -23.65 13.13 -5.68
CA LYS A 201 -24.92 12.70 -6.27
C LYS A 201 -24.65 11.62 -7.29
N SER A 202 -25.23 10.45 -7.06
CA SER A 202 -25.19 9.31 -7.95
C SER A 202 -26.43 9.22 -8.85
N PHE A 203 -26.25 8.57 -10.00
CA PHE A 203 -27.24 8.33 -11.05
C PHE A 203 -27.11 6.88 -11.54
N PHE A 204 -28.16 6.36 -12.20
CA PHE A 204 -28.17 5.03 -12.84
C PHE A 204 -27.62 3.93 -11.90
N SER A 205 -28.28 3.68 -10.77
CA SER A 205 -27.83 2.66 -9.81
C SER A 205 -26.36 2.82 -9.37
N LYS A 206 -25.90 4.07 -9.21
CA LYS A 206 -24.52 4.43 -8.85
C LYS A 206 -23.45 4.03 -9.88
N ASN A 207 -23.80 3.94 -11.16
CA ASN A 207 -22.81 3.81 -12.23
C ASN A 207 -22.20 5.16 -12.64
N VAL A 208 -22.88 6.27 -12.39
CA VAL A 208 -22.40 7.63 -12.74
C VAL A 208 -22.62 8.53 -11.54
N GLY A 209 -21.68 9.44 -11.29
CA GLY A 209 -21.76 10.37 -10.18
C GLY A 209 -21.11 11.71 -10.45
N ILE A 210 -21.58 12.73 -9.74
CA ILE A 210 -20.90 14.02 -9.60
C ILE A 210 -20.60 14.26 -8.13
N PHE A 211 -19.50 14.92 -7.83
CA PHE A 211 -19.10 15.21 -6.46
C PHE A 211 -18.47 16.58 -6.34
N ALA A 212 -18.54 17.14 -5.14
CA ALA A 212 -17.80 18.30 -4.70
C ALA A 212 -17.11 17.97 -3.38
N SER A 213 -15.89 18.45 -3.17
CA SER A 213 -15.20 18.27 -1.91
C SER A 213 -14.40 19.50 -1.50
N ILE A 214 -14.26 19.68 -0.19
CA ILE A 214 -13.28 20.59 0.42
C ILE A 214 -12.35 19.75 1.28
N PHE A 215 -11.07 20.07 1.30
CA PHE A 215 -10.09 19.22 1.96
C PHE A 215 -8.82 19.96 2.35
N LYS A 216 -8.11 19.35 3.31
CA LYS A 216 -6.70 19.56 3.60
C LYS A 216 -6.02 18.21 3.74
N LYS A 217 -5.04 17.89 2.90
CA LYS A 217 -4.37 16.58 2.88
C LYS A 217 -3.04 16.59 2.17
N SER A 218 -2.18 15.65 2.55
CA SER A 218 -0.91 15.41 1.87
C SER A 218 -1.11 14.63 0.56
N ARG A 219 -0.26 14.92 -0.41
CA ARG A 219 -0.20 14.29 -1.72
C ARG A 219 1.15 13.66 -1.98
N SER A 220 1.19 12.74 -2.92
CA SER A 220 2.42 12.13 -3.42
C SER A 220 2.17 11.48 -4.76
N ASP A 221 3.14 11.60 -5.66
CA ASP A 221 3.21 10.91 -6.95
C ASP A 221 3.79 9.49 -6.83
N ASP A 222 4.37 9.13 -5.69
CA ASP A 222 5.11 7.87 -5.51
C ASP A 222 4.22 6.68 -5.14
N LYS A 223 2.89 6.87 -5.17
CA LYS A 223 1.91 5.82 -4.84
C LYS A 223 1.94 4.62 -5.79
N ASN A 224 2.46 4.80 -6.99
CA ASN A 224 2.64 3.75 -7.98
C ASN A 224 3.82 2.81 -7.69
N ARG A 225 4.69 3.17 -6.72
CA ARG A 225 5.89 2.38 -6.37
C ARG A 225 5.61 1.38 -5.26
N LEU A 226 4.89 1.81 -4.24
CA LEU A 226 4.53 1.00 -3.09
C LEU A 226 3.28 1.59 -2.44
N PRO A 227 2.49 0.79 -1.70
CA PRO A 227 1.34 1.27 -0.96
C PRO A 227 1.71 2.17 0.21
N MET A 228 0.76 3.01 0.62
CA MET A 228 0.93 3.91 1.77
C MET A 228 1.18 3.15 3.06
N SER A 229 0.52 2.00 3.23
CA SER A 229 0.63 1.15 4.41
C SER A 229 2.00 0.46 4.48
N GLU A 230 2.49 -0.12 3.38
CA GLU A 230 3.87 -0.66 3.29
C GLU A 230 4.91 0.43 3.56
N ASN A 231 4.73 1.63 2.97
CA ASN A 231 5.60 2.76 3.22
C ASN A 231 5.56 3.22 4.69
N SER A 232 4.40 3.17 5.33
CA SER A 232 4.24 3.52 6.74
C SER A 232 4.96 2.53 7.65
N TRP A 233 4.90 1.24 7.33
CA TRP A 233 5.67 0.19 8.01
C TRP A 233 7.17 0.36 7.83
N ALA A 234 7.65 0.65 6.62
CA ALA A 234 9.06 0.93 6.38
C ALA A 234 9.56 2.13 7.21
N SER A 235 8.71 3.16 7.36
CA SER A 235 9.02 4.35 8.15
C SER A 235 9.05 4.04 9.64
N PHE A 236 8.02 3.35 10.13
CA PHE A 236 7.88 2.98 11.54
C PHE A 236 8.95 1.99 12.00
N LEU A 237 9.25 0.97 11.20
CA LEU A 237 10.21 -0.08 11.56
C LEU A 237 11.64 0.37 11.35
N ALA A 238 11.96 0.98 10.21
CA ALA A 238 13.34 1.16 9.77
C ALA A 238 13.73 2.60 9.45
N ARG A 239 12.86 3.59 9.76
CA ARG A 239 13.08 5.01 9.46
C ARG A 239 13.28 5.26 7.95
N GLN A 240 12.57 4.48 7.12
CA GLN A 240 12.59 4.59 5.67
C GLN A 240 11.22 5.05 5.15
N ASP A 241 11.19 6.22 4.52
CA ASP A 241 10.00 6.72 3.85
C ASP A 241 10.38 7.07 2.42
N PHE A 242 9.70 6.45 1.48
CA PHE A 242 10.02 6.54 0.06
C PHE A 242 9.25 7.65 -0.62
N TYR A 243 8.11 8.07 -0.10
CA TYR A 243 7.25 9.05 -0.76
C TYR A 243 7.81 10.47 -0.64
N ASP A 244 7.74 11.22 -1.72
CA ASP A 244 7.80 12.67 -1.75
C ASP A 244 6.42 13.28 -1.57
N ARG A 245 6.28 14.16 -0.58
CA ARG A 245 4.97 14.72 -0.22
C ARG A 245 4.92 16.24 -0.32
N TRP A 246 3.74 16.74 -0.67
CA TRP A 246 3.37 18.15 -0.54
C TRP A 246 1.99 18.23 0.10
N ASP A 247 1.64 19.40 0.63
CA ASP A 247 0.32 19.66 1.18
C ASP A 247 -0.58 20.30 0.14
N GLU A 248 -1.85 19.93 0.17
CA GLU A 248 -2.90 20.58 -0.60
C GLU A 248 -4.08 20.95 0.31
N GLU A 249 -4.48 22.21 0.25
CA GLU A 249 -5.69 22.73 0.87
C GLU A 249 -6.55 23.42 -0.18
N GLY A 250 -7.83 23.06 -0.26
CA GLY A 250 -8.72 23.68 -1.24
C GLY A 250 -9.96 22.87 -1.51
N TRP A 251 -10.47 22.97 -2.73
CA TRP A 251 -11.70 22.31 -3.14
C TRP A 251 -11.56 21.62 -4.49
N SER A 252 -12.44 20.64 -4.70
CA SER A 252 -12.56 19.96 -5.97
C SER A 252 -14.01 19.76 -6.38
N PHE A 253 -14.23 19.66 -7.68
CA PHE A 253 -15.49 19.28 -8.28
C PHE A 253 -15.20 18.28 -9.40
N GLY A 254 -15.98 17.21 -9.49
CA GLY A 254 -15.70 16.17 -10.45
C GLY A 254 -16.87 15.28 -10.78
N ALA A 255 -16.60 14.36 -11.69
CA ALA A 255 -17.52 13.31 -12.09
C ALA A 255 -16.79 11.96 -12.10
N VAL A 256 -17.55 10.91 -11.87
CA VAL A 256 -17.07 9.54 -11.84
C VAL A 256 -18.03 8.63 -12.62
N THR A 257 -17.46 7.62 -13.26
CA THR A 257 -18.21 6.47 -13.76
C THR A 257 -17.61 5.20 -13.18
N ASN A 258 -18.48 4.26 -12.83
CA ASN A 258 -18.16 2.97 -12.24
C ASN A 258 -18.93 1.89 -12.99
N PHE A 259 -18.41 1.49 -14.14
CA PHE A 259 -18.88 0.30 -14.86
C PHE A 259 -17.99 -0.89 -14.48
N ASP A 260 -18.54 -2.10 -14.54
CA ASP A 260 -17.92 -3.39 -14.15
C ASP A 260 -16.40 -3.45 -14.43
N ARG A 261 -16.00 -3.09 -15.65
CA ARG A 261 -14.60 -3.18 -16.13
C ARG A 261 -13.92 -1.85 -16.36
N LEU A 262 -14.66 -0.75 -16.32
CA LEU A 262 -14.19 0.56 -16.72
C LEU A 262 -14.62 1.58 -15.66
N LYS A 263 -13.63 2.18 -15.03
CA LYS A 263 -13.83 3.27 -14.09
C LYS A 263 -13.11 4.50 -14.61
N PHE A 264 -13.81 5.61 -14.58
CA PHE A 264 -13.29 6.88 -15.05
C PHE A 264 -13.60 7.93 -14.00
N LYS A 265 -12.62 8.76 -13.67
CA LYS A 265 -12.78 9.90 -12.79
C LYS A 265 -12.19 11.12 -13.48
N ILE A 266 -12.89 12.23 -13.41
CA ILE A 266 -12.41 13.55 -13.81
C ILE A 266 -12.69 14.52 -12.67
N GLU A 267 -11.69 15.30 -12.29
CA GLU A 267 -11.73 16.18 -11.12
C GLU A 267 -11.01 17.49 -11.42
N MET A 268 -11.74 18.60 -11.31
CA MET A 268 -11.15 19.94 -11.30
C MET A 268 -10.76 20.28 -9.87
N ASN A 269 -9.54 20.75 -9.67
CA ASN A 269 -8.99 21.10 -8.36
C ASN A 269 -8.53 22.54 -8.37
N TYR A 270 -8.89 23.28 -7.33
CA TYR A 270 -8.37 24.61 -7.04
C TYR A 270 -7.82 24.58 -5.62
N VAL A 271 -6.49 24.58 -5.52
CA VAL A 271 -5.80 24.28 -4.26
C VAL A 271 -4.63 25.21 -4.03
N ASP A 272 -4.40 25.54 -2.76
CA ASP A 272 -3.14 26.06 -2.28
C ASP A 272 -2.19 24.90 -2.02
N ILE A 273 -1.05 24.92 -2.69
CA ILE A 273 0.03 23.95 -2.51
C ILE A 273 1.09 24.53 -1.60
N ASP A 274 1.56 23.71 -0.64
CA ASP A 274 2.71 24.02 0.19
C ASP A 274 3.64 22.81 0.35
N SER A 275 4.89 23.06 0.72
CA SER A 275 5.84 22.02 1.10
C SER A 275 5.56 21.49 2.51
N ILE A 276 5.85 20.21 2.74
CA ILE A 276 5.83 19.63 4.08
C ILE A 276 7.26 19.35 4.50
N GLU A 277 7.68 19.91 5.63
CA GLU A 277 9.03 19.72 6.16
C GLU A 277 9.31 18.26 6.57
N VAL A 278 10.59 17.95 6.79
CA VAL A 278 11.03 16.64 7.28
C VAL A 278 11.26 16.69 8.79
N ILE A 279 10.69 15.73 9.51
CA ILE A 279 10.91 15.56 10.95
C ILE A 279 12.23 14.81 11.17
N ASN A 280 13.29 15.57 11.44
CA ASN A 280 14.64 15.01 11.61
C ASN A 280 14.74 13.96 12.74
N ASN A 281 13.92 14.04 13.77
CA ASN A 281 13.92 13.13 14.92
C ASN A 281 12.71 12.18 14.93
N ILE A 282 12.21 11.79 13.76
CA ILE A 282 11.11 10.83 13.70
C ILE A 282 11.46 9.52 14.42
N TRP A 283 10.50 9.02 15.19
CA TRP A 283 10.64 7.77 15.91
C TRP A 283 10.67 6.59 14.93
N SER A 284 11.41 5.55 15.28
CA SER A 284 11.43 4.27 14.58
C SER A 284 11.79 3.14 15.56
N LEU A 285 11.28 1.95 15.29
CA LEU A 285 11.53 0.78 16.11
C LEU A 285 13.00 0.36 16.02
N PHE A 286 13.51 0.24 14.79
CA PHE A 286 14.89 -0.06 14.44
C PHE A 286 15.52 1.13 13.70
N GLU A 287 16.84 1.09 13.51
CA GLU A 287 17.57 2.05 12.66
C GLU A 287 17.35 3.54 13.00
N ARG A 288 17.20 3.85 14.30
CA ARG A 288 16.92 5.21 14.79
C ARG A 288 17.90 6.30 14.34
N LYS A 289 19.13 5.92 13.95
CA LYS A 289 20.17 6.85 13.48
C LYS A 289 20.25 6.98 11.96
N ARG A 290 19.39 6.25 11.21
CA ARG A 290 19.39 6.30 9.74
C ARG A 290 19.13 7.73 9.26
N LYS A 291 19.95 8.19 8.32
CA LYS A 291 19.78 9.51 7.70
C LYS A 291 18.47 9.53 6.92
N ILE A 292 17.65 10.55 7.17
CA ILE A 292 16.38 10.74 6.49
C ILE A 292 16.63 11.46 5.16
N ARG A 293 15.89 11.06 4.13
CA ARG A 293 15.91 11.72 2.83
C ARG A 293 15.19 13.07 2.92
N LEU A 294 15.75 14.08 2.28
CA LEU A 294 15.09 15.38 2.15
C LEU A 294 13.80 15.23 1.34
N ASN A 295 12.80 16.02 1.70
CA ASN A 295 11.57 16.15 0.95
C ASN A 295 11.69 17.30 -0.06
N PRO A 296 10.94 17.28 -1.17
CA PRO A 296 10.85 18.43 -2.04
C PRO A 296 10.44 19.69 -1.28
N PHE A 297 11.05 20.80 -1.67
CA PHE A 297 10.76 22.10 -1.10
C PHE A 297 10.21 23.03 -2.18
N LEU A 298 9.15 23.75 -1.85
CA LEU A 298 8.52 24.75 -2.68
C LEU A 298 8.92 26.12 -2.14
N ILE A 299 9.52 26.96 -2.98
CA ILE A 299 10.09 28.24 -2.55
C ILE A 299 9.01 29.24 -2.12
N ASN A 300 7.75 29.04 -2.53
CA ASN A 300 6.58 29.75 -2.03
C ASN A 300 5.33 28.86 -2.17
N SER A 301 4.38 29.02 -1.25
CA SER A 301 3.04 28.45 -1.44
C SER A 301 2.40 29.06 -2.68
N LYS A 302 1.69 28.23 -3.45
CA LYS A 302 1.12 28.63 -4.73
C LYS A 302 -0.28 28.07 -4.89
N THR A 303 -1.22 28.94 -5.23
CA THR A 303 -2.54 28.51 -5.67
C THR A 303 -2.48 27.98 -7.09
N ILE A 304 -2.91 26.75 -7.31
CA ILE A 304 -2.94 26.12 -8.62
C ILE A 304 -4.35 25.64 -8.99
N ASP A 305 -4.64 25.72 -10.28
CA ASP A 305 -5.80 25.11 -10.93
C ASP A 305 -5.29 23.96 -11.80
N TYR A 306 -5.78 22.75 -11.52
CA TYR A 306 -5.48 21.58 -12.33
C TYR A 306 -6.68 20.66 -12.54
N LEU A 307 -6.72 20.05 -13.73
CA LEU A 307 -7.64 18.98 -14.07
C LEU A 307 -6.92 17.63 -13.89
N HIS A 308 -7.50 16.75 -13.07
CA HIS A 308 -7.03 15.39 -12.87
C HIS A 308 -7.98 14.40 -13.52
N ILE A 309 -7.44 13.45 -14.26
CA ILE A 309 -8.17 12.43 -15.00
C ILE A 309 -7.58 11.06 -14.66
N THR A 310 -8.41 10.15 -14.19
CA THR A 310 -8.00 8.77 -13.92
C THR A 310 -8.89 7.82 -14.72
N LEU A 311 -8.28 6.94 -15.50
CA LEU A 311 -8.92 5.85 -16.22
C LEU A 311 -8.40 4.51 -15.71
N ASN A 312 -9.31 3.59 -15.45
CA ASN A 312 -9.04 2.31 -14.84
C ASN A 312 -9.82 1.24 -15.60
N PHE A 313 -9.10 0.28 -16.19
CA PHE A 313 -9.69 -0.86 -16.87
C PHE A 313 -9.13 -2.18 -16.32
N LYS A 314 -9.99 -3.19 -16.12
CA LYS A 314 -9.56 -4.55 -15.80
C LYS A 314 -10.38 -5.60 -16.52
N THR A 315 -9.75 -6.71 -16.88
CA THR A 315 -10.47 -7.90 -17.35
C THR A 315 -11.14 -8.61 -16.18
N LYS A 316 -12.25 -9.31 -16.44
CA LYS A 316 -13.07 -9.99 -15.40
C LYS A 316 -12.27 -10.93 -14.50
N ASN A 317 -11.29 -11.63 -15.05
CA ASN A 317 -10.51 -12.65 -14.32
C ASN A 317 -9.15 -12.10 -13.84
N TYR A 318 -8.94 -10.78 -13.88
CA TYR A 318 -7.71 -10.21 -13.38
C TYR A 318 -7.65 -10.41 -11.86
N ALA A 319 -6.62 -11.13 -11.43
CA ALA A 319 -6.12 -11.16 -10.06
C ALA A 319 -4.58 -11.17 -10.12
N PRO A 320 -3.87 -10.83 -9.03
CA PRO A 320 -2.41 -10.79 -9.00
C PRO A 320 -1.72 -12.06 -9.52
N LEU A 321 -2.29 -13.24 -9.22
CA LEU A 321 -1.77 -14.55 -9.62
C LEU A 321 -2.64 -15.27 -10.66
N SER A 322 -3.55 -14.56 -11.34
CA SER A 322 -4.42 -15.14 -12.37
C SER A 322 -4.24 -14.45 -13.73
N SER A 323 -4.59 -15.16 -14.81
CA SER A 323 -4.53 -14.59 -16.15
C SER A 323 -5.46 -13.38 -16.31
N GLY A 324 -4.92 -12.23 -16.69
CA GLY A 324 -5.71 -11.02 -16.89
C GLY A 324 -4.89 -9.80 -17.28
N LEU A 325 -5.61 -8.73 -17.60
CA LEU A 325 -5.05 -7.43 -17.96
C LEU A 325 -5.66 -6.34 -17.08
N ALA A 326 -4.81 -5.47 -16.56
CA ALA A 326 -5.19 -4.25 -15.87
C ALA A 326 -4.48 -3.05 -16.51
N ILE A 327 -5.20 -1.95 -16.71
CA ILE A 327 -4.70 -0.70 -17.28
C ILE A 327 -5.14 0.44 -16.37
N ASN A 328 -4.18 1.26 -15.94
CA ASN A 328 -4.42 2.52 -15.26
C ASN A 328 -3.78 3.64 -16.08
N ILE A 329 -4.52 4.72 -16.31
CA ILE A 329 -3.99 5.96 -16.90
C ILE A 329 -4.34 7.07 -15.94
N ASP A 330 -3.34 7.84 -15.53
CA ASP A 330 -3.47 8.98 -14.64
C ASP A 330 -2.90 10.21 -15.33
N GLY A 331 -3.71 11.24 -15.50
CA GLY A 331 -3.37 12.45 -16.25
C GLY A 331 -3.69 13.71 -15.48
N GLU A 332 -2.77 14.67 -15.48
CA GLU A 332 -2.92 15.98 -14.87
C GLU A 332 -2.65 17.06 -15.91
N LEU A 333 -3.56 18.02 -16.04
CA LEU A 333 -3.38 19.24 -16.82
C LEU A 333 -3.37 20.42 -15.84
N ASN A 334 -2.21 21.03 -15.61
CA ASN A 334 -2.05 22.16 -14.72
C ASN A 334 -2.10 23.45 -15.52
N LYS A 335 -3.17 24.22 -15.33
CA LYS A 335 -3.41 25.46 -16.07
C LYS A 335 -2.49 26.59 -15.60
N THR A 336 -2.23 26.65 -14.29
CA THR A 336 -1.39 27.70 -13.70
C THR A 336 0.07 27.58 -14.12
N ASN A 337 0.58 26.36 -14.28
CA ASN A 337 1.95 26.09 -14.70
C ASN A 337 2.10 25.87 -16.21
N GLU A 338 1.00 25.86 -16.96
CA GLU A 338 0.97 25.46 -18.37
C GLU A 338 1.69 24.11 -18.60
N SER A 339 1.44 23.15 -17.71
CA SER A 339 2.09 21.84 -17.73
C SER A 339 1.08 20.70 -17.80
N HIS A 340 1.54 19.57 -18.31
CA HIS A 340 0.78 18.33 -18.25
C HIS A 340 1.68 17.17 -17.85
N ARG A 341 1.07 16.17 -17.21
CA ARG A 341 1.75 14.96 -16.76
C ARG A 341 0.80 13.78 -16.91
N ILE A 342 1.24 12.74 -17.61
CA ILE A 342 0.47 11.53 -17.87
C ILE A 342 1.31 10.33 -17.49
N ILE A 343 0.76 9.43 -16.68
CA ILE A 343 1.29 8.11 -16.39
C ILE A 343 0.33 7.08 -16.96
N SER A 344 0.86 6.10 -17.68
CA SER A 344 0.15 4.87 -18.02
C SER A 344 0.83 3.69 -17.36
N LEU A 345 0.04 2.83 -16.76
CA LEU A 345 0.45 1.58 -16.13
C LEU A 345 -0.36 0.46 -16.76
N VAL A 346 0.33 -0.56 -17.27
CA VAL A 346 -0.26 -1.76 -17.83
C VAL A 346 0.31 -2.97 -17.10
N LYS A 347 -0.56 -3.80 -16.53
CA LYS A 347 -0.20 -5.10 -15.96
C LYS A 347 -0.85 -6.22 -16.77
N LEU A 348 -0.04 -7.17 -17.20
CA LEU A 348 -0.47 -8.38 -17.89
C LEU A 348 0.02 -9.59 -17.10
N ASN A 349 -0.93 -10.37 -16.60
CA ASN A 349 -0.66 -11.62 -15.91
C ASN A 349 -1.08 -12.77 -16.82
N ARG A 350 -0.27 -13.82 -16.87
CA ARG A 350 -0.56 -15.05 -17.60
C ARG A 350 -0.16 -16.24 -16.75
N GLU A 351 -1.15 -16.98 -16.30
CA GLU A 351 -0.95 -18.31 -15.75
C GLU A 351 -0.60 -19.25 -16.90
N ILE A 352 0.63 -19.77 -16.89
CA ILE A 352 1.14 -20.67 -17.94
C ILE A 352 0.57 -22.07 -17.74
N THR A 353 0.57 -22.50 -16.49
CA THR A 353 -0.02 -23.73 -15.98
C THR A 353 -0.35 -23.50 -14.51
N LYS A 354 -1.12 -24.41 -13.90
CA LYS A 354 -1.55 -24.28 -12.51
C LYS A 354 -0.36 -23.97 -11.60
N GLY A 355 -0.37 -22.78 -10.98
CA GLY A 355 0.64 -22.31 -10.04
C GLY A 355 1.94 -21.76 -10.65
N ILE A 356 2.08 -21.66 -11.98
CA ILE A 356 3.16 -20.90 -12.62
C ILE A 356 2.56 -19.68 -13.32
N VAL A 357 2.91 -18.49 -12.83
CA VAL A 357 2.37 -17.22 -13.31
C VAL A 357 3.49 -16.34 -13.84
N LEU A 358 3.36 -15.89 -15.07
CA LEU A 358 4.16 -14.80 -15.61
C LEU A 358 3.40 -13.48 -15.41
N ARG A 359 3.98 -12.57 -14.62
CA ARG A 359 3.49 -11.20 -14.45
C ARG A 359 4.38 -10.25 -15.23
N THR A 360 3.78 -9.28 -15.89
CA THR A 360 4.51 -8.26 -16.64
C THR A 360 3.87 -6.92 -16.40
N GLN A 361 4.68 -5.92 -16.07
CA GLN A 361 4.24 -4.57 -15.81
C GLN A 361 5.02 -3.58 -16.67
N ILE A 362 4.31 -2.62 -17.25
CA ILE A 362 4.91 -1.53 -18.03
C ILE A 362 4.36 -0.21 -17.47
N ILE A 363 5.25 0.74 -17.20
CA ILE A 363 4.91 2.11 -16.82
C ILE A 363 5.53 3.05 -17.83
N ASN A 364 4.73 3.95 -18.39
CA ASN A 364 5.21 5.05 -19.22
C ASN A 364 4.77 6.37 -18.61
N GLY A 365 5.68 7.34 -18.56
CA GLY A 365 5.42 8.68 -18.08
C GLY A 365 5.76 9.72 -19.14
N ILE A 366 4.86 10.67 -19.36
CA ILE A 366 5.02 11.78 -20.29
C ILE A 366 4.69 13.07 -19.56
N SER A 367 5.57 14.06 -19.60
CA SER A 367 5.29 15.39 -19.09
C SER A 367 5.98 16.48 -19.89
N SER A 368 5.38 17.67 -19.90
CA SER A 368 5.98 18.86 -20.50
C SER A 368 5.43 20.14 -19.85
N GLY A 369 6.01 21.28 -20.22
CA GLY A 369 5.65 22.59 -19.66
C GLY A 369 6.50 22.94 -18.44
N ASN A 370 6.04 23.90 -17.63
CA ASN A 370 6.78 24.33 -16.43
C ASN A 370 6.50 23.38 -15.26
N LEU A 371 7.03 22.15 -15.33
CA LEU A 371 6.90 21.14 -14.30
C LEU A 371 7.92 21.39 -13.17
N GLU A 372 7.48 21.32 -11.91
CA GLU A 372 8.40 21.37 -10.79
C GLU A 372 9.35 20.16 -10.78
N ASP A 373 10.62 20.36 -10.40
CA ASP A 373 11.65 19.32 -10.46
C ASP A 373 11.27 18.03 -9.71
N PHE A 374 10.51 18.14 -8.62
CA PHE A 374 10.09 16.97 -7.84
C PHE A 374 8.95 16.16 -8.48
N ARG A 375 8.24 16.73 -9.45
CA ARG A 375 7.18 16.07 -10.21
C ARG A 375 7.76 15.26 -11.39
N LYS A 376 9.06 15.42 -11.70
CA LYS A 376 9.79 14.62 -12.68
C LYS A 376 9.68 13.13 -12.35
N PHE A 377 9.67 12.32 -13.39
CA PHE A 377 9.65 10.89 -13.25
C PHE A 377 11.00 10.39 -12.78
N GLY A 378 11.01 9.71 -11.64
CA GLY A 378 12.21 9.05 -11.13
C GLY A 378 12.20 7.55 -11.38
N LEU A 379 13.36 6.98 -11.67
CA LEU A 379 13.59 5.54 -11.82
C LEU A 379 14.73 5.05 -10.91
N GLY A 380 14.65 3.81 -10.47
CA GLY A 380 15.57 3.18 -9.54
C GLY A 380 14.99 3.05 -8.13
N GLY A 381 15.40 1.98 -7.46
CA GLY A 381 14.99 1.60 -6.11
C GLY A 381 13.62 0.94 -6.05
N LEU A 382 13.09 0.82 -4.84
CA LEU A 382 11.85 0.11 -4.55
C LEU A 382 10.65 0.63 -5.37
N GLY A 383 9.88 -0.32 -5.94
CA GLY A 383 8.76 -0.04 -6.86
C GLY A 383 9.18 0.47 -8.24
N SER A 384 10.48 0.40 -8.53
CA SER A 384 11.14 0.76 -9.77
C SER A 384 12.27 -0.25 -9.99
N VAL A 385 13.35 0.09 -10.69
CA VAL A 385 14.43 -0.86 -10.95
C VAL A 385 15.19 -1.22 -9.66
N SER A 386 15.04 -2.48 -9.22
CA SER A 386 15.67 -3.01 -8.00
C SER A 386 17.20 -2.91 -8.07
N ALA A 387 17.86 -2.87 -6.92
CA ALA A 387 19.30 -2.72 -6.80
C ALA A 387 19.88 -1.44 -7.42
N PHE A 388 19.08 -0.38 -7.56
CA PHE A 388 19.56 0.97 -7.83
C PHE A 388 19.09 1.91 -6.71
N PRO A 389 19.82 3.02 -6.45
CA PRO A 389 19.33 4.03 -5.52
C PRO A 389 17.93 4.54 -5.88
N TYR A 390 17.17 4.96 -4.86
CA TYR A 390 15.84 5.52 -5.05
C TYR A 390 15.89 6.78 -5.94
N LYS A 391 15.10 6.79 -7.03
CA LYS A 391 15.08 7.87 -8.05
C LYS A 391 16.48 8.20 -8.60
N TYR A 392 17.28 7.17 -8.88
CA TYR A 392 18.62 7.25 -9.48
C TYR A 392 18.64 8.02 -10.82
N GLN A 393 17.67 7.80 -11.70
CA GLN A 393 17.47 8.61 -12.90
C GLN A 393 16.23 9.49 -12.75
N LEU A 394 16.27 10.69 -13.33
CA LEU A 394 15.17 11.65 -13.36
C LEU A 394 14.94 12.12 -14.81
N GLY A 395 13.68 12.30 -15.20
CA GLY A 395 13.32 12.81 -16.51
C GLY A 395 11.89 13.32 -16.58
N ASP A 396 11.60 14.12 -17.60
CA ASP A 396 10.23 14.56 -17.93
C ASP A 396 9.50 13.48 -18.73
N GLN A 397 10.23 12.45 -19.17
CA GLN A 397 9.74 11.26 -19.84
C GLN A 397 10.33 10.03 -19.13
N MET A 398 9.56 8.95 -19.05
CA MET A 398 10.09 7.67 -18.58
C MET A 398 9.42 6.48 -19.28
N MET A 399 10.15 5.37 -19.33
CA MET A 399 9.59 4.06 -19.56
C MET A 399 10.24 3.07 -18.59
N GLN A 400 9.43 2.22 -17.98
CA GLN A 400 9.86 1.17 -17.07
C GLN A 400 9.10 -0.11 -17.37
N MET A 401 9.79 -1.24 -17.26
CA MET A 401 9.23 -2.57 -17.38
C MET A 401 9.70 -3.47 -16.24
N ASN A 402 8.83 -4.37 -15.83
CA ASN A 402 9.13 -5.47 -14.92
C ASN A 402 8.53 -6.76 -15.47
N GLY A 403 9.25 -7.87 -15.30
CA GLY A 403 8.74 -9.21 -15.52
C GLY A 403 9.04 -10.09 -14.31
N GLU A 404 8.02 -10.75 -13.77
CA GLU A 404 8.15 -11.73 -12.68
C GLU A 404 7.64 -13.11 -13.16
N LEU A 405 8.46 -14.14 -13.04
CA LEU A 405 8.04 -15.53 -13.14
C LEU A 405 7.86 -16.09 -11.73
N ILE A 406 6.62 -16.35 -11.35
CA ILE A 406 6.23 -16.79 -10.01
C ILE A 406 5.83 -18.26 -10.03
N PHE A 407 6.45 -19.04 -9.16
CA PHE A 407 6.12 -20.40 -8.80
C PHE A 407 5.37 -20.36 -7.48
N THR A 408 4.03 -20.38 -7.52
CA THR A 408 3.17 -20.19 -6.34
C THR A 408 3.25 -21.38 -5.39
N GLU A 409 2.67 -21.24 -4.19
CA GLU A 409 2.58 -22.31 -3.18
C GLU A 409 1.92 -23.58 -3.75
N ASN A 410 0.95 -23.43 -4.66
CA ASN A 410 0.34 -24.58 -5.35
C ASN A 410 1.29 -25.32 -6.29
N PHE A 411 2.29 -24.64 -6.83
CA PHE A 411 3.28 -25.25 -7.72
C PHE A 411 4.42 -25.87 -6.92
N THR A 412 4.87 -25.18 -5.87
CA THR A 412 5.95 -25.67 -5.01
C THR A 412 5.48 -26.83 -4.12
N ASP A 413 4.18 -26.94 -3.86
CA ASP A 413 3.59 -27.87 -2.87
C ASP A 413 4.18 -27.65 -1.47
N GLU A 414 4.48 -26.38 -1.18
CA GLU A 414 5.14 -25.93 0.04
C GLU A 414 4.46 -24.63 0.53
N TRP A 415 4.74 -24.24 1.77
CA TRP A 415 4.22 -23.00 2.39
C TRP A 415 4.79 -21.71 1.78
N PHE A 416 5.65 -21.81 0.75
CA PHE A 416 6.31 -20.67 0.13
C PHE A 416 6.19 -20.70 -1.39
N PHE A 417 6.17 -19.51 -1.99
CA PHE A 417 6.39 -19.31 -3.42
C PHE A 417 7.85 -18.94 -3.70
N LEU A 418 8.30 -19.20 -4.92
CA LEU A 418 9.56 -18.68 -5.46
C LEU A 418 9.28 -17.75 -6.62
N LYS A 419 10.06 -16.68 -6.78
CA LYS A 419 9.98 -15.84 -7.98
C LYS A 419 11.34 -15.48 -8.53
N LEU A 420 11.40 -15.39 -9.85
CA LEU A 420 12.50 -14.78 -10.59
C LEU A 420 11.98 -13.49 -11.20
N PHE A 421 12.75 -12.42 -11.14
CA PHE A 421 12.32 -11.14 -11.70
C PHE A 421 13.43 -10.41 -12.43
N VAL A 422 13.02 -9.61 -13.42
CA VAL A 422 13.87 -8.69 -14.16
C VAL A 422 13.19 -7.33 -14.21
N ASP A 423 13.97 -6.30 -13.94
CA ASP A 423 13.52 -4.91 -13.94
C ASP A 423 14.34 -4.12 -14.95
N GLY A 424 13.72 -3.19 -15.64
CA GLY A 424 14.39 -2.31 -16.58
C GLY A 424 13.69 -0.96 -16.68
N GLY A 425 14.43 0.11 -16.89
CA GLY A 425 13.83 1.42 -17.08
C GLY A 425 14.81 2.47 -17.55
N TYR A 426 14.27 3.51 -18.20
CA TYR A 426 15.02 4.67 -18.63
C TYR A 426 14.17 5.94 -18.48
N ALA A 427 14.76 6.98 -17.88
CA ALA A 427 14.15 8.29 -17.74
C ALA A 427 15.03 9.34 -18.42
N TRP A 428 14.40 10.23 -19.19
CA TRP A 428 15.09 11.22 -20.00
C TRP A 428 14.34 12.54 -20.05
N THR A 429 15.04 13.58 -20.49
CA THR A 429 14.45 14.90 -20.75
C THR A 429 14.16 15.05 -22.23
N GLY A 430 12.94 15.45 -22.57
CA GLY A 430 12.52 15.66 -23.95
C GLY A 430 11.26 16.52 -24.03
N SER A 431 11.09 17.25 -25.13
CA SER A 431 9.92 18.12 -25.38
C SER A 431 8.66 17.35 -25.79
N SER A 432 8.81 16.09 -26.18
CA SER A 432 7.72 15.16 -26.52
C SER A 432 8.17 13.73 -26.28
N PHE A 433 7.23 12.79 -26.13
CA PHE A 433 7.56 11.39 -25.99
C PHE A 433 8.18 10.85 -27.28
N ASN A 434 9.46 10.50 -27.21
CA ASN A 434 10.19 9.87 -28.29
C ASN A 434 10.98 8.68 -27.72
N PHE A 435 10.36 7.51 -27.70
CA PHE A 435 11.03 6.30 -27.24
C PHE A 435 12.03 5.82 -28.29
N ASN A 436 13.30 5.75 -27.89
CA ASN A 436 14.35 5.15 -28.68
C ASN A 436 14.83 3.88 -27.97
N GLN A 437 14.63 2.74 -28.63
CA GLN A 437 15.02 1.44 -28.09
C GLN A 437 16.54 1.35 -27.83
N GLN A 438 17.36 1.96 -28.69
CA GLN A 438 18.82 1.94 -28.51
C GLN A 438 19.22 2.74 -27.28
N ASP A 439 18.65 3.93 -27.08
CA ASP A 439 18.91 4.75 -25.89
C ASP A 439 18.47 4.03 -24.60
N PHE A 440 17.35 3.30 -24.64
CA PHE A 440 16.92 2.47 -23.52
C PHE A 440 17.95 1.39 -23.16
N MET A 441 18.57 0.76 -24.16
CA MET A 441 19.59 -0.27 -23.94
C MET A 441 20.93 0.32 -23.48
N ASP A 442 21.30 1.48 -24.01
CA ASP A 442 22.62 2.09 -23.77
C ASP A 442 22.66 2.91 -22.46
N TYR A 443 21.55 3.56 -22.11
CA TYR A 443 21.47 4.48 -20.96
C TYR A 443 20.46 4.06 -19.89
N GLY A 444 19.62 3.06 -20.18
CA GLY A 444 18.70 2.51 -19.20
C GLY A 444 19.41 1.77 -18.08
N ILE A 445 18.69 1.60 -16.99
CA ILE A 445 19.11 0.82 -15.83
C ILE A 445 18.33 -0.48 -15.81
N SER A 446 19.00 -1.59 -15.44
CA SER A 446 18.34 -2.90 -15.36
C SER A 446 18.94 -3.77 -14.27
N SER A 447 18.12 -4.66 -13.73
CA SER A 447 18.49 -5.59 -12.68
C SER A 447 17.73 -6.90 -12.78
N VAL A 448 18.25 -7.91 -12.08
CA VAL A 448 17.67 -9.25 -11.98
C VAL A 448 17.71 -9.67 -10.53
N GLY A 449 16.69 -10.40 -10.10
CA GLY A 449 16.66 -10.96 -8.76
C GLY A 449 15.85 -12.23 -8.62
N ILE A 450 15.96 -12.78 -7.41
CA ILE A 450 15.20 -13.92 -6.93
C ILE A 450 14.48 -13.50 -5.65
N GLY A 451 13.28 -14.03 -5.44
CA GLY A 451 12.52 -13.83 -4.23
C GLY A 451 11.91 -15.11 -3.71
N ILE A 452 11.70 -15.16 -2.40
CA ILE A 452 10.93 -16.19 -1.69
C ILE A 452 9.92 -15.49 -0.78
N GLY A 453 8.73 -16.04 -0.64
CA GLY A 453 7.70 -15.47 0.21
C GLY A 453 6.50 -16.37 0.38
N SER A 454 5.43 -15.83 0.95
CA SER A 454 4.13 -16.50 1.05
C SER A 454 3.03 -15.63 0.46
N ASN A 455 1.98 -16.27 -0.07
CA ASN A 455 0.80 -15.63 -0.65
C ASN A 455 -0.48 -16.35 -0.23
N ASP A 456 -1.62 -15.68 -0.30
CA ASP A 456 -2.93 -16.23 0.00
C ASP A 456 -3.80 -16.35 -1.27
N PHE A 457 -3.25 -16.83 -2.39
CA PHE A 457 -3.90 -16.89 -3.73
C PHE A 457 -4.34 -15.54 -4.34
N ASN A 458 -4.89 -14.64 -3.54
CA ASN A 458 -5.41 -13.34 -3.93
C ASN A 458 -4.33 -12.26 -3.80
N ASP A 459 -3.56 -12.26 -2.71
CA ASP A 459 -2.57 -11.24 -2.40
C ASP A 459 -1.25 -11.85 -1.90
N LEU A 460 -0.22 -11.01 -1.82
CA LEU A 460 1.07 -11.38 -1.26
C LEU A 460 1.14 -11.01 0.23
N ASN A 461 1.44 -11.99 1.08
CA ASN A 461 1.61 -11.76 2.51
C ASN A 461 2.94 -11.07 2.79
N TRP A 462 4.03 -11.70 2.37
CA TRP A 462 5.38 -11.14 2.48
C TRP A 462 6.34 -11.80 1.49
N SER A 463 7.42 -11.11 1.16
CA SER A 463 8.52 -11.65 0.37
C SER A 463 9.86 -11.05 0.76
N VAL A 464 10.92 -11.86 0.64
CA VAL A 464 12.31 -11.42 0.72
C VAL A 464 12.91 -11.57 -0.67
N ASN A 465 13.47 -10.48 -1.20
CA ASN A 465 14.07 -10.44 -2.52
C ASN A 465 15.56 -10.14 -2.42
N ILE A 466 16.34 -10.74 -3.31
CA ILE A 466 17.74 -10.42 -3.54
C ILE A 466 17.89 -10.05 -5.01
N ALA A 467 18.37 -8.83 -5.28
CA ALA A 467 18.57 -8.30 -6.62
C ALA A 467 20.02 -7.88 -6.86
N LYS A 468 20.46 -7.98 -8.11
CA LYS A 468 21.75 -7.49 -8.58
C LYS A 468 21.54 -6.64 -9.85
N PRO A 469 22.24 -5.50 -10.00
CA PRO A 469 22.19 -4.75 -11.25
C PRO A 469 22.94 -5.47 -12.38
N LEU A 470 22.56 -5.21 -13.63
CA LEU A 470 23.15 -5.81 -14.84
C LEU A 470 24.33 -5.02 -15.43
N ASP A 471 24.78 -3.95 -14.77
CA ASP A 471 25.84 -3.04 -15.22
C ASP A 471 27.20 -3.28 -14.53
N ASP A 472 27.56 -4.56 -14.38
CA ASP A 472 28.83 -5.05 -13.80
C ASP A 472 29.11 -4.70 -12.33
N ARG A 473 28.25 -3.93 -11.66
CA ARG A 473 28.43 -3.61 -10.23
C ARG A 473 28.25 -4.85 -9.35
N GLU A 474 29.14 -5.01 -8.38
CA GLU A 474 29.23 -6.18 -7.50
C GLU A 474 28.59 -5.94 -6.12
N TYR A 475 27.37 -5.43 -6.09
CA TYR A 475 26.57 -5.40 -4.86
C TYR A 475 25.21 -6.04 -5.07
N TYR A 476 24.63 -6.47 -3.95
CA TYR A 476 23.31 -7.05 -3.90
C TYR A 476 22.42 -6.16 -3.05
N GLU A 477 21.19 -5.95 -3.50
CA GLU A 477 20.14 -5.36 -2.70
C GLU A 477 19.27 -6.47 -2.11
N THR A 478 18.94 -6.36 -0.82
CA THR A 478 17.94 -7.21 -0.18
C THR A 478 16.75 -6.35 0.23
N THR A 479 15.55 -6.77 -0.14
CA THR A 479 14.30 -6.10 0.26
C THR A 479 13.36 -7.08 0.94
N ILE A 480 12.65 -6.60 1.96
CA ILE A 480 11.47 -7.27 2.52
C ILE A 480 10.28 -6.48 2.02
N ARG A 481 9.32 -7.16 1.40
CA ARG A 481 8.11 -6.55 0.85
C ARG A 481 6.88 -7.21 1.47
N PHE A 482 5.85 -6.43 1.68
CA PHE A 482 4.50 -6.91 1.98
C PHE A 482 3.59 -6.75 0.76
N ASN A 483 4.21 -6.81 -0.42
CA ASN A 483 3.60 -6.62 -1.72
C ASN A 483 4.51 -7.23 -2.79
N HIS A 484 3.97 -7.50 -3.98
CA HIS A 484 4.78 -7.88 -5.11
C HIS A 484 5.83 -6.78 -5.44
N ASN A 485 6.85 -7.07 -6.26
CA ASN A 485 7.92 -6.08 -6.47
C ASN A 485 7.37 -4.78 -7.08
N PHE A 486 6.27 -4.89 -7.86
CA PHE A 486 5.59 -3.80 -8.57
C PHE A 486 4.06 -3.92 -8.57
#